data_AF-A0A7V9ULP5-F1
#
_entry.id   AF-A0A7V9ULP5-F1
#
_cell.length_a   1.000
_cell.length_b   1.000
_cell.length_c   1.000
_cell.angle_alpha   90.00
_cell.angle_beta   90.00
_cell.angle_gamma   90.00
#
_symmetry.space_group_name_H-M   'P 1'
#
loop_
_entity.id
_entity.type
_entity.pdbx_description
1 polymer ?
#
loop_
_entity_poly.entity_id
_entity_poly.type
_entity_poly.pdbx_seq_one_letter_code
_entity_poly.pdbx_strand_id
1 'polypeptide(L)'
;MDTLIENLRAVVGRESVLTEPDELLVYECDGLPQHKYPPRAVVFPDSTEKVAEILRVLAREGVPFAPRGAGTGLSGGALAVNSGVVIELARMRRLLKLDAENCLA
;
A
#
# COMPACT_ATOMS: atom_id res chain seq x y z
N MET A 1 -3.49 20.47 -8.32
CA MET A 1 -4.12 19.22 -7.88
C MET A 1 -3.26 18.09 -8.40
N ASP A 2 -2.86 17.14 -7.57
CA ASP A 2 -1.96 16.05 -7.99
C ASP A 2 -2.75 14.99 -8.77
N THR A 3 -2.51 14.88 -10.08
CA THR A 3 -3.23 13.98 -11.00
C THR A 3 -3.15 12.51 -10.55
N LEU A 4 -2.01 12.10 -9.98
CA LEU A 4 -1.82 10.74 -9.46
C LEU A 4 -2.83 10.42 -8.36
N ILE A 5 -2.97 11.35 -7.40
CA ILE A 5 -3.83 11.16 -6.23
C ILE A 5 -5.28 11.04 -6.65
N GLU A 6 -5.72 11.87 -7.60
CA GLU A 6 -7.09 11.79 -8.11
C GLU A 6 -7.34 10.49 -8.89
N ASN A 7 -6.37 10.01 -9.67
CA ASN A 7 -6.46 8.71 -10.33
C ASN A 7 -6.56 7.56 -9.31
N LEU A 8 -5.78 7.59 -8.24
CA LEU A 8 -5.83 6.57 -7.18
C LEU A 8 -7.17 6.63 -6.43
N ARG A 9 -7.66 7.83 -6.09
CA ARG A 9 -8.98 8.04 -5.45
C ARG A 9 -10.12 7.54 -6.32
N ALA A 10 -10.03 7.67 -7.64
CA ALA A 10 -11.01 7.13 -8.56
C ALA A 10 -11.09 5.58 -8.51
N VAL A 11 -10.01 4.90 -8.13
CA VAL A 11 -9.97 3.43 -8.00
C VAL A 11 -10.48 2.95 -6.65
N VAL A 12 -9.97 3.54 -5.55
CA VAL A 12 -10.22 3.01 -4.18
C VAL A 12 -11.22 3.81 -3.35
N GLY A 13 -11.64 4.98 -3.81
CA GLY A 13 -12.42 5.94 -3.01
C GLY A 13 -11.53 6.96 -2.31
N ARG A 14 -12.10 8.12 -1.95
CA ARG A 14 -11.35 9.26 -1.41
C ARG A 14 -10.81 8.98 0.00
N GLU A 15 -11.61 8.31 0.80
CA GLU A 15 -11.34 7.85 2.16
C GLU A 15 -10.31 6.71 2.25
N SER A 16 -9.94 6.14 1.11
CA SER A 16 -8.98 5.04 1.00
C SER A 16 -7.64 5.49 0.44
N VAL A 17 -7.37 6.81 0.44
CA VAL A 17 -6.09 7.40 0.05
C VAL A 17 -5.66 8.43 1.09
N LEU A 18 -4.53 8.19 1.75
CA LEU A 18 -3.90 9.16 2.66
C LEU A 18 -2.86 9.98 1.90
N THR A 19 -2.85 11.28 2.18
CA THR A 19 -1.92 12.25 1.59
C THR A 19 -1.39 13.27 2.58
N GLU A 20 -2.00 13.37 3.78
CA GLU A 20 -1.60 14.38 4.75
C GLU A 20 -0.26 13.98 5.42
N PRO A 21 0.72 14.89 5.54
CA PRO A 21 2.06 14.55 6.01
C PRO A 21 2.12 13.85 7.37
N ASP A 22 1.21 14.20 8.29
CA ASP A 22 1.10 13.58 9.61
C ASP A 22 0.56 12.15 9.56
N GLU A 23 -0.36 11.87 8.64
CA GLU A 23 -0.86 10.51 8.39
C GLU A 23 0.21 9.64 7.72
N LEU A 24 0.98 10.22 6.78
CA LEU A 24 2.04 9.51 6.06
C LEU A 24 3.25 9.16 6.94
N LEU A 25 3.46 9.90 8.04
CA LEU A 25 4.57 9.66 8.97
C LEU A 25 4.56 8.21 9.52
N VAL A 26 3.39 7.63 9.75
CA VAL A 26 3.24 6.25 10.24
C VAL A 26 3.77 5.21 9.24
N TYR A 27 3.90 5.59 7.97
CA TYR A 27 4.30 4.72 6.88
C TYR A 27 5.72 5.01 6.36
N GLU A 28 6.47 5.92 7.00
CA GLU A 28 7.82 6.26 6.57
C GLU A 28 8.83 5.12 6.79
N CYS A 29 8.55 4.21 7.72
CA CYS A 29 9.40 3.07 8.03
C CYS A 29 8.62 1.76 8.23
N ASP A 30 9.31 0.63 8.13
CA ASP A 30 8.84 -0.65 8.64
C ASP A 30 9.47 -0.94 10.02
N GLY A 31 9.63 -2.20 10.40
CA GLY A 31 10.32 -2.57 11.64
C GLY A 31 11.81 -2.21 11.65
N LEU A 32 12.35 -1.61 10.59
CA LEU A 32 13.71 -1.10 10.47
C LEU A 32 13.77 0.45 10.64
N PRO A 33 13.62 0.99 11.87
CA PRO A 33 13.35 2.42 12.11
C PRO A 33 14.47 3.38 11.69
N GLN A 34 15.70 2.87 11.49
CA GLN A 34 16.81 3.69 11.01
C GLN A 34 16.68 4.10 9.53
N HIS A 35 15.79 3.47 8.76
CA HIS A 35 15.53 3.80 7.36
C HIS A 35 14.15 4.41 7.22
N LYS A 36 14.10 5.69 6.83
CA LYS A 36 12.87 6.47 6.72
C LYS A 36 12.71 7.03 5.31
N TYR A 37 11.62 6.65 4.67
CA TYR A 37 11.22 7.06 3.33
C TYR A 37 9.73 7.42 3.34
N PRO A 38 9.39 8.68 3.60
CA PRO A 38 8.01 9.14 3.55
C PRO A 38 7.41 8.87 2.16
N PRO A 39 6.29 8.14 2.07
CA PRO A 39 5.62 7.91 0.79
C PRO A 39 4.99 9.19 0.25
N ARG A 40 4.64 9.20 -1.03
CA ARG A 40 3.80 10.25 -1.63
C ARG A 40 2.32 10.09 -1.26
N ALA A 41 1.89 8.84 -1.10
CA ALA A 41 0.54 8.47 -0.69
C ALA A 41 0.51 7.05 -0.13
N VAL A 42 -0.53 6.75 0.64
CA VAL A 42 -0.86 5.39 1.08
C VAL A 42 -2.26 5.06 0.59
N VAL A 43 -2.43 3.92 -0.09
CA VAL A 43 -3.72 3.46 -0.61
C VAL A 43 -4.18 2.18 0.06
N PHE A 44 -5.50 2.06 0.27
CA PHE A 44 -6.11 0.95 1.00
C PHE A 44 -7.15 0.20 0.14
N PRO A 45 -6.72 -0.66 -0.79
CA PRO A 45 -7.64 -1.51 -1.54
C PRO A 45 -8.38 -2.51 -0.65
N ASP A 46 -9.56 -2.94 -1.11
CA ASP A 46 -10.40 -3.95 -0.45
C ASP A 46 -10.60 -5.21 -1.32
N SER A 47 -9.99 -5.26 -2.50
CA SER A 47 -10.20 -6.29 -3.51
C SER A 47 -8.98 -6.41 -4.43
N THR A 48 -8.77 -7.60 -4.98
CA THR A 48 -7.68 -7.88 -5.92
C THR A 48 -7.80 -7.05 -7.20
N GLU A 49 -9.04 -6.78 -7.64
CA GLU A 49 -9.34 -5.96 -8.81
C GLU A 49 -8.85 -4.52 -8.61
N LYS A 50 -9.10 -3.92 -7.43
CA LYS A 50 -8.60 -2.59 -7.10
C LYS A 50 -7.08 -2.55 -6.99
N VAL A 51 -6.44 -3.58 -6.43
CA VAL A 51 -4.97 -3.70 -6.44
C VAL A 51 -4.46 -3.68 -7.87
N ALA A 52 -5.06 -4.46 -8.78
CA ALA A 52 -4.64 -4.49 -10.18
C ALA A 52 -4.81 -3.12 -10.87
N GLU A 53 -5.92 -2.42 -10.64
CA GLU A 53 -6.13 -1.07 -11.18
C GLU A 53 -5.12 -0.04 -10.63
N ILE A 54 -4.83 -0.07 -9.32
CA ILE A 54 -3.77 0.77 -8.73
C ILE A 54 -2.43 0.52 -9.45
N LEU A 55 -2.04 -0.74 -9.63
CA LEU A 55 -0.79 -1.08 -10.29
C LEU A 55 -0.75 -0.58 -11.74
N ARG A 56 -1.88 -0.60 -12.46
CA ARG A 56 -1.98 -0.02 -13.82
C ARG A 56 -1.78 1.49 -13.82
N VAL A 57 -2.36 2.21 -12.85
CA VAL A 57 -2.16 3.66 -12.68
C VAL A 57 -0.69 3.96 -12.41
N LEU A 58 -0.09 3.28 -11.42
CA LEU A 58 1.31 3.50 -11.04
C LEU A 58 2.28 3.17 -12.16
N ALA A 59 2.04 2.09 -12.91
CA ALA A 59 2.86 1.70 -14.06
C ALA A 59 2.78 2.73 -15.20
N ARG A 60 1.57 3.24 -15.50
CA ARG A 60 1.38 4.29 -16.53
C ARG A 60 2.09 5.59 -16.17
N GLU A 61 2.14 5.94 -14.90
CA GLU A 61 2.76 7.18 -14.41
C GLU A 61 4.25 7.00 -14.05
N GLY A 62 4.78 5.78 -14.12
CA GLY A 62 6.18 5.48 -13.77
C GLY A 62 6.49 5.67 -12.28
N VAL A 63 5.48 5.51 -11.41
CA VAL A 63 5.62 5.74 -9.97
C VAL A 63 5.92 4.40 -9.27
N PRO A 64 7.01 4.30 -8.49
CA PRO A 64 7.32 3.08 -7.74
C PRO A 64 6.34 2.87 -6.59
N PHE A 65 6.26 1.62 -6.10
CA PHE A 65 5.39 1.28 -4.99
C PHE A 65 6.03 0.26 -4.05
N ALA A 66 5.50 0.21 -2.83
CA ALA A 66 5.82 -0.83 -1.85
C ALA A 66 4.53 -1.49 -1.36
N PRO A 67 4.40 -2.83 -1.48
CA PRO A 67 3.32 -3.54 -0.81
C PRO A 67 3.58 -3.57 0.70
N ARG A 68 2.54 -3.35 1.50
CA ARG A 68 2.62 -3.37 2.96
C ARG A 68 1.45 -4.16 3.53
N GLY A 69 1.75 -5.03 4.49
CA GLY A 69 0.76 -5.60 5.41
C GLY A 69 0.89 -4.91 6.76
N ALA A 70 1.32 -5.65 7.79
CA ALA A 70 1.55 -5.05 9.12
C ALA A 70 2.75 -4.08 9.17
N GLY A 71 3.67 -4.15 8.21
CA GLY A 71 4.85 -3.27 8.18
C GLY A 71 5.91 -3.59 9.24
N THR A 72 5.96 -4.82 9.74
CA THR A 72 6.89 -5.26 10.79
C THR A 72 8.18 -5.88 10.25
N GLY A 73 8.40 -5.84 8.93
CA GLY A 73 9.63 -6.34 8.31
C GLY A 73 10.86 -5.61 8.82
N LEU A 74 11.99 -6.31 8.95
CA LEU A 74 13.25 -5.77 9.48
C LEU A 74 14.30 -5.53 8.38
N SER A 75 13.87 -5.49 7.13
CA SER A 75 14.75 -5.44 5.95
C SER A 75 14.43 -4.30 4.98
N GLY A 76 13.45 -3.45 5.30
CA GLY A 76 13.05 -2.34 4.44
C GLY A 76 12.10 -2.73 3.30
N GLY A 77 11.51 -3.92 3.34
CA GLY A 77 10.66 -4.45 2.25
C GLY A 77 9.36 -3.67 2.03
N ALA A 78 8.91 -2.90 3.02
CA ALA A 78 7.69 -2.09 2.94
C ALA A 78 7.97 -0.58 2.83
N LEU A 79 9.19 -0.19 2.46
CA LEU A 79 9.60 1.22 2.31
C LEU A 79 9.28 1.72 0.89
N ALA A 80 8.57 2.85 0.80
CA ALA A 80 8.28 3.51 -0.47
C ALA A 80 9.45 4.40 -0.93
N VAL A 81 10.55 3.76 -1.34
CA VAL A 81 11.76 4.43 -1.84
C VAL A 81 11.43 5.33 -3.06
N ASN A 82 12.17 6.43 -3.22
CA ASN A 82 11.99 7.40 -4.32
C ASN A 82 10.60 8.05 -4.35
N SER A 83 10.04 8.36 -3.16
CA SER A 83 8.72 8.98 -3.00
C SER A 83 7.60 8.17 -3.69
N GLY A 84 7.67 6.85 -3.56
CA GLY A 84 6.68 5.93 -4.09
C GLY A 84 5.36 5.94 -3.32
N VAL A 85 4.46 5.06 -3.73
CA VAL A 85 3.15 4.83 -3.07
C VAL A 85 3.21 3.55 -2.23
N VAL A 86 2.69 3.61 -1.01
CA VAL A 86 2.47 2.39 -0.21
C VAL A 86 1.10 1.81 -0.56
N ILE A 87 1.05 0.52 -0.87
CA ILE A 87 -0.20 -0.23 -1.03
C ILE A 87 -0.43 -1.04 0.24
N GLU A 88 -1.38 -0.60 1.06
CA GLU A 88 -1.71 -1.21 2.35
C GLU A 88 -2.82 -2.25 2.20
N LEU A 89 -2.49 -3.50 2.51
CA LEU A 89 -3.32 -4.68 2.33
C LEU A 89 -4.05 -5.16 3.61
N ALA A 90 -3.83 -4.55 4.79
CA ALA A 90 -4.40 -5.04 6.05
C ALA A 90 -5.94 -4.95 6.11
N ARG A 91 -6.57 -4.16 5.22
CA ARG A 91 -8.04 -4.16 5.05
C ARG A 91 -8.55 -5.45 4.36
N MET A 92 -7.72 -6.13 3.57
CA MET A 92 -8.07 -7.36 2.83
C MET A 92 -7.97 -8.62 3.71
N ARG A 93 -8.80 -8.69 4.75
CA ARG A 93 -8.72 -9.70 5.84
C ARG A 93 -9.64 -10.92 5.70
N ARG A 94 -10.19 -11.17 4.51
CA ARG A 94 -11.17 -12.25 4.30
C ARG A 94 -10.46 -13.60 4.25
N LEU A 95 -10.87 -14.52 5.13
CA LEU A 95 -10.48 -15.92 5.07
C LEU A 95 -11.19 -16.60 3.87
N LEU A 96 -10.42 -17.12 2.91
CA LEU A 96 -10.98 -17.67 1.66
C LEU A 96 -11.28 -19.17 1.76
N LYS A 97 -10.35 -19.96 2.31
CA LYS A 97 -10.48 -21.41 2.47
C LYS A 97 -9.63 -21.87 3.65
N LEU A 98 -10.10 -22.86 4.40
CA LEU A 98 -9.28 -23.64 5.33
C LEU A 98 -9.34 -25.10 4.91
N ASP A 99 -8.19 -25.74 4.82
CA ASP A 99 -8.04 -27.14 4.42
C ASP A 99 -7.25 -27.87 5.51
N ALA A 100 -7.97 -28.26 6.57
CA ALA A 100 -7.38 -28.81 7.78
C ALA A 100 -6.69 -30.16 7.55
N GLU A 101 -7.18 -30.96 6.60
CA GLU A 101 -6.57 -32.26 6.25
C GLU A 101 -5.18 -32.08 5.63
N ASN A 102 -4.98 -31.01 4.86
CA ASN A 102 -3.71 -30.69 4.22
C ASN A 102 -2.87 -29.66 4.98
N CYS A 103 -3.31 -29.21 6.17
CA CYS A 103 -2.69 -28.13 6.93
C CYS A 103 -2.48 -26.84 6.11
N LEU A 104 -3.44 -26.48 5.25
CA LEU A 104 -3.41 -25.25 4.45
C LEU A 104 -4.44 -24.23 4.97
N ALA A 105 -4.03 -22.97 5.04
CA ALA A 105 -4.84 -21.82 5.43
C ALA A 105 -4.64 -20.65 4.46
#